data_AF-A0A091BMI9-F1
#
_entry.id   AF-A0A091BMI9-F1
#
_cell.length_a   1.000
_cell.length_b   1.000
_cell.length_c   1.000
_cell.angle_alpha   90.00
_cell.angle_beta   90.00
_cell.angle_gamma   90.00
#
_symmetry.space_group_name_H-M   'P 1'
#
loop_
_entity.id
_entity.type
_entity.pdbx_description
1 polymer ?
#
loop_
_entity_poly.entity_id
_entity_poly.type
_entity_poly.pdbx_seq_one_letter_code
_entity_poly.pdbx_strand_id
1 'polypeptide(L)'
;MLLKAVASWNRKKSLEEYRRYLLRLSYFILALAGLSLVLASLIRDNDFASGLMLGGGSAGLIFAIYYWLLSRQPKRLKAAYIALYDERNQYILRVTAVSTLIFMFLVNVILIALYAFLGIAFSYVILLMIWLYCLLLGFLGLRIIFSKIL
;
A
#
# COMPACT_ATOMS: atom_id res chain seq x y z
N MET A 1 -2.72 -21.81 20.45
CA MET A 1 -2.81 -21.88 18.96
C MET A 1 -2.33 -20.60 18.27
N LEU A 2 -2.65 -19.40 18.79
CA LEU A 2 -2.15 -18.11 18.25
C LEU A 2 -0.62 -17.99 18.21
N LEU A 3 0.11 -18.46 19.22
CA LEU A 3 1.58 -18.44 19.25
C LEU A 3 2.23 -19.28 18.13
N LYS A 4 1.59 -20.39 17.73
CA LYS A 4 2.06 -21.19 16.58
C LYS A 4 1.77 -20.50 15.24
N ALA A 5 0.69 -19.72 15.15
CA ALA A 5 0.37 -18.91 13.97
C ALA A 5 1.28 -17.67 13.83
N VAL A 6 1.70 -17.08 14.95
CA VAL A 6 2.71 -16.00 14.96
C VAL A 6 4.09 -16.57 14.59
N ALA A 7 4.46 -17.74 15.11
CA ALA A 7 5.73 -18.40 14.78
C ALA A 7 5.82 -18.89 13.31
N SER A 8 4.70 -19.21 12.67
CA SER A 8 4.68 -19.61 11.25
C SER A 8 4.74 -18.42 10.29
N TRP A 9 4.48 -17.19 10.75
CA TRP A 9 4.55 -15.98 9.93
C TRP A 9 5.99 -15.65 9.48
N ASN A 10 6.98 -15.98 10.32
CA ASN A 10 8.40 -15.74 10.05
C ASN A 10 9.09 -16.86 9.25
N ARG A 11 8.38 -17.93 8.88
CA ARG A 11 8.98 -18.99 8.06
C ARG A 11 9.00 -18.58 6.58
N LYS A 12 10.13 -18.80 5.91
CA LYS A 12 10.21 -18.70 4.45
C LYS A 12 9.22 -19.70 3.86
N LYS A 13 8.16 -19.19 3.22
CA LYS A 13 7.15 -20.01 2.53
C LYS A 13 7.78 -20.68 1.32
N SER A 14 7.36 -21.91 0.98
CA SER A 14 7.79 -22.52 -0.28
C SER A 14 7.23 -21.75 -1.50
N LEU A 15 7.82 -21.96 -2.68
CA LEU A 15 7.36 -21.28 -3.91
C LEU A 15 5.89 -21.60 -4.23
N GLU A 16 5.44 -22.83 -3.96
CA GLU A 16 4.05 -23.24 -4.17
C GLU A 16 3.08 -22.64 -3.14
N GLU A 17 3.52 -22.49 -1.89
CA GLU A 17 2.76 -21.77 -0.87
C GLU A 17 2.64 -20.29 -1.20
N TYR A 18 3.72 -19.68 -1.71
CA TYR A 18 3.71 -18.30 -2.18
C TYR A 18 2.73 -18.11 -3.35
N ARG A 19 2.69 -19.05 -4.30
CA ARG A 19 1.69 -19.07 -5.39
C ARG A 19 0.25 -19.12 -4.86
N ARG A 20 -0.04 -20.06 -3.95
CA ARG A 20 -1.37 -20.19 -3.32
C ARG A 20 -1.75 -18.96 -2.50
N TYR A 21 -0.77 -18.32 -1.88
CA TYR A 21 -0.96 -17.06 -1.16
C TYR A 21 -1.33 -15.92 -2.13
N LEU A 22 -0.57 -15.73 -3.21
CA LEU A 22 -0.87 -14.69 -4.22
C LEU A 22 -2.23 -14.87 -4.88
N LEU A 23 -2.66 -16.10 -5.14
CA LEU A 23 -3.99 -16.39 -5.68
C LEU A 23 -5.10 -16.01 -4.68
N ARG A 24 -4.97 -16.41 -3.41
CA ARG A 24 -5.93 -16.01 -2.36
C ARG A 24 -5.98 -14.50 -2.20
N LEU A 25 -4.82 -13.85 -2.23
CA LEU A 25 -4.72 -12.40 -2.17
C LEU A 25 -5.40 -11.73 -3.37
N SER A 26 -5.19 -12.25 -4.59
CA SER A 26 -5.85 -11.76 -5.81
C SER A 26 -7.37 -11.84 -5.71
N TYR A 27 -7.94 -12.97 -5.29
CA TYR A 27 -9.39 -13.09 -5.11
C TYR A 27 -9.93 -12.17 -4.02
N PHE A 28 -9.18 -12.00 -2.92
CA PHE A 28 -9.56 -11.08 -1.85
C PHE A 28 -9.58 -9.63 -2.34
N ILE A 29 -8.54 -9.19 -3.07
CA ILE A 29 -8.48 -7.85 -3.66
C ILE A 29 -9.60 -7.67 -4.69
N LEU A 30 -9.89 -8.69 -5.51
CA LEU A 30 -10.97 -8.65 -6.50
C LEU A 30 -12.33 -8.45 -5.83
N ALA A 31 -12.60 -9.18 -4.74
CA ALA A 31 -13.83 -9.01 -3.98
C ALA A 31 -13.94 -7.61 -3.36
N LEU A 32 -12.85 -7.12 -2.77
CA LEU A 32 -12.79 -5.78 -2.17
C LEU A 32 -12.99 -4.69 -3.23
N ALA A 33 -12.37 -4.84 -4.39
CA ALA A 33 -12.48 -3.90 -5.51
C ALA A 33 -13.89 -3.91 -6.13
N GLY A 34 -14.50 -5.09 -6.29
CA GLY A 34 -15.89 -5.20 -6.73
C GLY A 34 -16.84 -4.52 -5.74
N LEU A 35 -16.66 -4.77 -4.44
CA LEU A 35 -17.45 -4.12 -3.40
C LEU A 35 -17.26 -2.59 -3.42
N SER A 36 -16.04 -2.10 -3.56
CA SER A 36 -15.79 -0.65 -3.57
C SER A 36 -16.42 0.04 -4.78
N LEU A 37 -16.43 -0.61 -5.96
CA LEU A 37 -17.09 -0.06 -7.15
C LEU A 37 -18.61 -0.02 -7.01
N VAL A 38 -19.21 -1.04 -6.38
CA VAL A 38 -20.65 -1.03 -6.05
C VAL A 38 -20.97 0.07 -5.04
N LEU A 39 -20.14 0.24 -4.01
CA LEU A 39 -20.33 1.32 -3.04
C LEU A 39 -20.15 2.71 -3.69
N ALA A 40 -19.24 2.84 -4.66
CA ALA A 40 -19.07 4.09 -5.38
C ALA A 40 -20.33 4.51 -6.17
N SER A 41 -21.07 3.55 -6.74
CA SER A 41 -22.32 3.86 -7.44
C SER A 41 -23.49 4.16 -6.50
N LEU A 42 -23.45 3.65 -5.26
CA LEU A 42 -24.45 3.92 -4.23
C LEU A 42 -24.24 5.27 -3.52
N ILE A 43 -22.99 5.67 -3.27
CA ILE A 43 -22.61 6.90 -2.52
C ILE A 43 -22.41 8.07 -3.49
N ARG A 44 -23.24 8.15 -4.53
CA ARG A 44 -23.05 9.10 -5.65
C ARG A 44 -23.12 10.57 -5.20
N ASP A 45 -23.80 10.87 -4.10
CA ASP A 45 -24.02 12.24 -3.61
C ASP A 45 -22.77 12.87 -2.96
N ASN A 46 -21.73 12.07 -2.65
CA ASN A 46 -20.46 12.59 -2.13
C ASN A 46 -19.35 12.40 -3.16
N ASP A 47 -19.01 13.48 -3.87
CA ASP A 47 -17.99 13.50 -4.94
C ASP A 47 -16.63 12.96 -4.48
N PHE A 48 -16.21 13.29 -3.26
CA PHE A 48 -14.92 12.84 -2.72
C PHE A 48 -14.93 11.34 -2.41
N ALA A 49 -15.96 10.85 -1.72
CA ALA A 49 -16.05 9.44 -1.33
C ALA A 49 -16.26 8.54 -2.55
N SER A 50 -17.15 8.91 -3.46
CA SER A 50 -17.39 8.18 -4.71
C SER A 50 -16.13 8.14 -5.58
N GLY A 51 -15.42 9.27 -5.72
CA GLY A 51 -14.14 9.35 -6.44
C GLY A 51 -13.06 8.45 -5.83
N LEU A 52 -12.90 8.47 -4.50
CA LEU A 52 -11.95 7.61 -3.80
C LEU A 52 -12.27 6.12 -3.99
N MET A 53 -13.55 5.75 -3.92
CA MET A 53 -13.99 4.36 -4.10
C MET A 53 -13.88 3.88 -5.55
N LEU A 54 -14.16 4.73 -6.53
CA LEU A 54 -13.94 4.46 -7.96
C LEU A 54 -12.44 4.27 -8.25
N GLY A 55 -11.60 5.20 -7.78
CA GLY A 55 -10.15 5.13 -7.97
C GLY A 55 -9.53 3.91 -7.28
N GLY A 56 -9.88 3.69 -6.00
CA GLY A 56 -9.41 2.54 -5.24
C GLY A 56 -9.88 1.20 -5.81
N GLY A 57 -11.14 1.13 -6.25
CA GLY A 57 -11.71 -0.06 -6.88
C GLY A 57 -11.08 -0.39 -8.22
N SER A 58 -10.93 0.59 -9.11
CA SER A 58 -10.28 0.40 -10.40
C SER A 58 -8.81 -0.01 -10.25
N ALA A 59 -8.03 0.65 -9.38
CA ALA A 59 -6.66 0.24 -9.07
C ALA A 59 -6.62 -1.18 -8.47
N GLY A 60 -7.54 -1.50 -7.55
CA GLY A 60 -7.70 -2.82 -6.97
C GLY A 60 -7.93 -3.92 -8.01
N LEU A 61 -8.79 -3.67 -9.01
CA LEU A 61 -9.01 -4.62 -10.12
C LEU A 61 -7.73 -4.87 -10.92
N ILE A 62 -6.98 -3.81 -11.24
CA ILE A 62 -5.69 -3.93 -11.94
C ILE A 62 -4.72 -4.80 -11.14
N PHE A 63 -4.60 -4.57 -9.82
CA PHE A 63 -3.75 -5.37 -8.94
C PHE A 63 -4.23 -6.82 -8.83
N ALA A 64 -5.54 -7.07 -8.73
CA ALA A 64 -6.10 -8.41 -8.67
C ALA A 64 -5.76 -9.21 -9.93
N ILE A 65 -5.95 -8.63 -11.11
CA ILE A 65 -5.60 -9.24 -12.40
C ILE A 65 -4.09 -9.47 -12.50
N TYR A 66 -3.28 -8.49 -12.08
CA TYR A 66 -1.82 -8.61 -12.07
C TYR A 66 -1.34 -9.80 -11.23
N TYR A 67 -1.81 -9.95 -9.99
CA TYR A 67 -1.40 -11.06 -9.12
C TYR A 67 -1.91 -12.42 -9.62
N TRP A 68 -3.10 -12.44 -10.22
CA TRP A 68 -3.63 -13.64 -10.86
C TRP A 68 -2.74 -14.09 -12.03
N LEU A 69 -2.35 -13.15 -12.90
CA LEU A 69 -1.48 -13.42 -14.04
C LEU A 69 -0.07 -13.83 -13.59
N LEU A 70 0.49 -13.15 -12.58
CA LEU A 70 1.79 -13.47 -12.00
C LEU A 70 1.82 -14.90 -11.45
N SER A 71 0.72 -15.34 -10.84
CA SER A 71 0.58 -16.70 -10.31
C SER A 71 0.53 -17.79 -11.39
N ARG A 72 0.29 -17.44 -12.66
CA ARG A 72 0.29 -18.36 -13.80
C ARG A 72 1.63 -18.42 -14.54
N GLN A 73 2.53 -17.47 -14.31
CA GLN A 73 3.81 -17.38 -15.00
C GLN A 73 4.98 -17.84 -14.09
N PRO A 74 5.50 -19.07 -14.25
CA PRO A 74 6.47 -19.64 -13.32
C PRO A 74 7.79 -18.86 -13.25
N LYS A 75 8.28 -18.34 -14.38
CA LYS A 75 9.52 -17.54 -14.44
C LYS A 75 9.39 -16.22 -13.65
N ARG A 76 8.30 -15.47 -13.88
CA ARG A 76 8.05 -14.20 -13.18
C ARG A 76 7.71 -14.40 -11.70
N LEU A 77 6.97 -15.46 -11.38
CA LEU A 77 6.68 -15.84 -10.00
C LEU A 77 7.97 -16.14 -9.21
N LYS A 78 8.90 -16.89 -9.80
CA LYS A 78 10.19 -17.18 -9.18
C LYS A 78 11.02 -15.92 -8.98
N ALA A 79 11.05 -15.01 -9.95
CA ALA A 79 11.74 -13.72 -9.82
C ALA A 79 11.14 -12.86 -8.69
N ALA A 80 9.81 -12.74 -8.63
CA ALA A 80 9.11 -12.02 -7.57
C ALA A 80 9.35 -12.64 -6.18
N TYR A 81 9.36 -13.97 -6.11
CA TYR A 81 9.69 -14.71 -4.89
C TYR A 81 11.13 -14.42 -4.42
N ILE A 82 12.12 -14.46 -5.33
CA ILE A 82 13.51 -14.15 -5.00
C ILE A 82 13.63 -12.71 -4.50
N ALA A 83 13.03 -11.75 -5.21
CA ALA A 83 13.06 -10.34 -4.83
C ALA A 83 12.40 -10.07 -3.47
N LEU A 84 11.40 -10.86 -3.07
CA LEU A 84 10.74 -10.75 -1.77
C LEU A 84 11.66 -11.19 -0.61
N TYR A 85 12.51 -12.19 -0.84
CA TYR A 85 13.43 -12.73 0.17
C TYR A 85 14.86 -12.20 0.05
N ASP A 86 15.09 -11.26 -0.87
CA ASP A 86 16.34 -10.52 -0.96
C ASP A 86 16.50 -9.60 0.25
N GLU A 87 17.51 -9.87 1.07
CA GLU A 87 17.77 -9.17 2.33
C GLU A 87 18.01 -7.68 2.11
N ARG A 88 18.66 -7.30 1.00
CA ARG A 88 18.90 -5.89 0.65
C ARG A 88 17.59 -5.18 0.35
N ASN A 89 16.71 -5.80 -0.44
CA ASN A 89 15.41 -5.24 -0.76
C ASN A 89 14.51 -5.13 0.48
N GLN A 90 14.55 -6.11 1.39
CA GLN A 90 13.84 -6.05 2.67
C GLN A 90 14.35 -4.92 3.57
N TYR A 91 15.68 -4.73 3.61
CA TYR A 91 16.29 -3.63 4.35
C TYR A 91 15.87 -2.27 3.78
N ILE A 92 15.97 -2.08 2.47
CA ILE A 92 15.54 -0.85 1.79
C ILE A 92 14.05 -0.57 2.07
N LEU A 93 13.19 -1.58 1.97
CA LEU A 93 11.77 -1.43 2.26
C LEU A 93 11.52 -0.99 3.71
N ARG A 94 12.21 -1.59 4.68
CA ARG A 94 12.05 -1.25 6.10
C ARG A 94 12.53 0.16 6.38
N VAL A 95 13.70 0.55 5.89
CA VAL A 95 14.25 1.90 6.05
C VAL A 95 13.34 2.93 5.37
N THR A 96 12.82 2.62 4.18
CA THR A 96 11.85 3.47 3.48
C THR A 96 10.60 3.67 4.34
N ALA A 97 9.99 2.58 4.83
CA ALA A 97 8.76 2.65 5.62
C ALA A 97 8.93 3.46 6.91
N VAL A 98 10.04 3.23 7.64
CA VAL A 98 10.36 3.99 8.86
C VAL A 98 10.59 5.46 8.53
N SER A 99 11.31 5.75 7.45
CA SER A 99 11.59 7.13 7.02
C SER A 99 10.31 7.85 6.56
N THR A 100 9.42 7.18 5.84
CA THR A 100 8.09 7.73 5.48
C THR A 100 7.26 8.02 6.71
N LEU A 101 7.33 7.19 7.75
CA LEU A 101 6.61 7.40 8.99
C LEU A 101 7.14 8.62 9.75
N ILE A 102 8.47 8.78 9.82
CA ILE A 102 9.12 9.98 10.38
C ILE A 102 8.71 11.22 9.56
N PHE A 103 8.74 11.13 8.24
CA PHE A 103 8.31 12.22 7.36
C PHE A 103 6.84 12.61 7.61
N MET A 104 5.93 11.64 7.72
CA MET A 104 4.52 11.92 8.04
C MET A 104 4.36 12.55 9.43
N PHE A 105 5.16 12.15 10.41
CA PHE A 105 5.19 12.79 11.72
C PHE A 105 5.61 14.27 11.60
N LEU A 106 6.66 14.58 10.85
CA LEU A 106 7.10 15.95 10.61
C LEU A 106 6.03 16.79 9.90
N VAL A 107 5.36 16.23 8.89
CA VAL A 107 4.23 16.89 8.20
C VAL A 107 3.14 17.28 9.19
N ASN A 108 2.79 16.39 10.14
CA ASN A 108 1.81 16.70 11.18
C ASN A 108 2.27 17.84 12.10
N VAL A 109 3.53 17.85 12.53
CA VAL A 109 4.09 18.95 13.34
C VAL A 109 3.99 20.29 12.60
N ILE A 110 4.32 20.30 11.30
CA ILE A 110 4.23 21.52 10.47
C ILE A 110 2.77 21.98 10.36
N LEU A 111 1.83 21.08 10.10
CA LEU A 111 0.41 21.42 10.01
C LEU A 111 -0.13 22.02 11.32
N ILE A 112 0.27 21.47 12.47
CA ILE A 112 -0.09 22.00 13.79
C ILE A 112 0.53 23.38 13.99
N ALA A 113 1.79 23.59 13.62
CA ALA A 113 2.45 24.88 13.73
C ALA A 113 1.80 25.95 12.83
N LEU A 114 1.44 25.60 11.59
CA LEU A 114 0.71 26.49 10.68
C LEU A 114 -0.63 26.93 11.27
N TYR A 115 -1.35 26.02 11.91
CA TYR A 115 -2.58 26.36 12.60
C TYR A 115 -2.33 27.24 13.83
N ALA A 116 -1.41 26.84 14.71
CA ALA A 116 -1.19 27.50 16.00
C ALA A 116 -0.57 28.90 15.87
N PHE A 117 0.36 29.10 14.94
CA PHE A 117 1.11 30.35 14.81
C PHE A 117 0.63 31.24 13.68
N LEU A 118 0.13 30.67 12.57
CA LEU A 118 -0.32 31.44 11.41
C LEU A 118 -1.86 31.47 11.27
N GLY A 119 -2.59 30.72 12.13
CA GLY A 119 -4.05 30.67 12.07
C GLY A 119 -4.60 29.97 10.82
N ILE A 120 -3.77 29.26 10.06
CA ILE A 120 -4.18 28.62 8.81
C ILE A 120 -4.92 27.32 9.14
N ALA A 121 -6.23 27.30 8.90
CA ALA A 121 -7.07 26.13 9.06
C ALA A 121 -7.37 25.46 7.71
N PHE A 122 -7.06 24.17 7.58
CA PHE A 122 -7.40 23.38 6.40
C PHE A 122 -8.74 22.67 6.60
N SER A 123 -9.51 22.52 5.51
CA SER A 123 -10.67 21.65 5.53
C SER A 123 -10.25 20.19 5.66
N TYR A 124 -11.14 19.35 6.21
CA TYR A 124 -10.85 17.92 6.42
C TYR A 124 -10.46 17.19 5.12
N VAL A 125 -11.12 17.53 4.00
CA VAL A 125 -10.81 16.92 2.69
C VAL A 125 -9.39 17.30 2.23
N ILE A 126 -9.00 18.57 2.38
CA ILE A 126 -7.65 19.03 2.02
C ILE A 126 -6.61 18.33 2.89
N LEU A 127 -6.86 18.19 4.19
CA LEU A 127 -5.98 17.45 5.11
C LEU A 127 -5.79 15.99 4.65
N LEU A 128 -6.86 15.29 4.32
CA LEU A 128 -6.80 13.92 3.80
C LEU A 128 -6.00 13.82 2.50
N MET A 129 -6.17 14.77 1.59
CA MET A 129 -5.39 14.81 0.35
C MET A 129 -3.90 15.04 0.61
N ILE A 130 -3.55 15.98 1.49
CA ILE A 130 -2.15 16.24 1.88
C ILE A 130 -1.53 14.95 2.43
N TRP A 131 -2.20 14.27 3.37
CA TRP A 131 -1.71 13.02 3.91
C TRP A 131 -1.56 11.92 2.86
N LEU A 132 -2.53 11.76 1.97
CA LEU A 132 -2.47 10.75 0.90
C LEU A 132 -1.28 11.00 -0.03
N TYR A 133 -1.09 12.25 -0.48
CA TYR A 133 0.02 12.60 -1.37
C TYR A 133 1.37 12.52 -0.67
N CYS A 134 1.50 13.00 0.56
CA CYS A 134 2.73 12.88 1.35
C CYS A 134 3.11 11.41 1.57
N LEU A 135 2.14 10.54 1.83
CA LEU A 135 2.39 9.11 2.01
C LEU A 135 2.83 8.44 0.71
N LEU A 136 2.09 8.65 -0.38
CA LEU A 136 2.40 8.02 -1.68
C LEU A 136 3.71 8.53 -2.28
N LEU A 137 3.85 9.85 -2.40
CA LEU A 137 5.04 10.48 -3.00
C LEU A 137 6.25 10.36 -2.08
N GLY A 138 6.05 10.50 -0.76
CA GLY A 138 7.12 10.32 0.21
C GLY A 138 7.67 8.90 0.21
N PHE A 139 6.79 7.89 0.21
CA PHE A 139 7.25 6.50 0.12
C PHE A 139 7.95 6.21 -1.20
N LEU A 140 7.37 6.60 -2.34
CA LEU A 140 7.97 6.34 -3.64
C LEU A 140 9.31 7.07 -3.81
N GLY A 141 9.37 8.35 -3.45
CA GLY A 141 10.58 9.17 -3.53
C GLY A 141 11.69 8.62 -2.65
N LEU A 142 11.40 8.34 -1.38
CA LEU A 142 12.37 7.75 -0.45
C LEU A 142 12.85 6.38 -0.94
N ARG A 143 11.95 5.54 -1.47
CA ARG A 143 12.33 4.23 -2.01
C ARG A 143 13.30 4.35 -3.18
N ILE A 144 13.06 5.28 -4.10
CA ILE A 144 13.94 5.52 -5.25
C ILE A 144 15.32 5.99 -4.76
N ILE A 145 15.36 6.93 -3.83
CA ILE A 145 16.61 7.46 -3.27
C ILE A 145 17.41 6.34 -2.58
N PHE A 146 16.78 5.61 -1.67
CA PHE A 146 17.45 4.52 -0.94
C PHE A 146 17.87 3.38 -1.85
N SER A 147 17.10 3.05 -2.89
CA SER A 147 17.50 1.99 -3.85
C SER A 147 18.76 2.31 -4.65
N LYS A 148 19.12 3.60 -4.77
CA LYS A 148 20.34 4.04 -5.46
C LYS A 148 21.54 4.14 -4.52
N ILE A 149 21.30 4.41 -3.23
CA ILE A 149 22.35 4.67 -2.25
C ILE A 149 22.76 3.40 -1.48
N LEU A 150 21.79 2.55 -1.15
CA LEU A 150 21.94 1.30 -0.38
C LEU A 150 21.85 0.08 -1.30
#